data_AF-R7XTR0-F1
#
_entry.id   AF-R7XTR0-F1
#
_cell.length_a   1.000
_cell.length_b   1.000
_cell.length_c   1.000
_cell.angle_alpha   90.00
_cell.angle_beta   90.00
_cell.angle_gamma   90.00
#
_symmetry.space_group_name_H-M   'P 1'
#
loop_
_entity.id
_entity.type
_entity.pdbx_description
1 polymer ?
#
loop_
_entity_poly.entity_id
_entity_poly.type
_entity_poly.pdbx_seq_one_letter_code
_entity_poly.pdbx_strand_id
1 'polypeptide(L)'
;MCLTVGVSSGLAFFLGDSRTVVVASHDAVVTPTFDGKVSLRTGPLLPDVRRASGGPVGVDLVLGKTQTESVEELFARYAFIASEPDSQVAKVSDAVRDMASSAALRGLALGLVPLATWWLLGPHRRGQLFRGVRTRKGVLGGVLLLTVPLFLWQPWASDEDTQEAQGEWEPLETFMAGFPVPEEAAGIEIRNSPTTVQTQRLIQSAVDTYDKSKEFYDAAAEEAESLELNEPDDDETVALVVSDRHDNIGMDRVARAIGDQAGASVVLDAGDDTSTGQPWEAFSLDSLDRTFDDLDRFAVAGNHDNGPFVTDYLDDLGWTMLEEAPVEAPWGGLLLGVDDPRSSGLGNWRDETGLSFTEVGERLADAACDQDGERISTLLVHDANLGREALTRGCVDLVVGGHTHVQDGPTEVLGENGRNGYRITNGTTGGAAYAIAIGSKPRRDADVTLVTYRDGRPVGTQWVRLRTDGVFVIGPYAELGLDEPDEE
;
A
#
# COMPACT_ATOMS: atom_id res chain seq x y z
N MET A 1 -30.89 -30.29 15.62
CA MET A 1 -30.68 -30.87 14.28
C MET A 1 -30.39 -29.78 13.25
N CYS A 2 -31.33 -28.88 12.92
CA CYS A 2 -31.08 -27.82 11.93
C CYS A 2 -29.95 -26.86 12.33
N LEU A 3 -29.93 -26.43 13.60
CA LEU A 3 -28.82 -25.65 14.16
C LEU A 3 -27.50 -26.44 14.12
N THR A 4 -27.54 -27.71 14.52
CA THR A 4 -26.38 -28.60 14.51
C THR A 4 -25.80 -28.74 13.11
N VAL A 5 -26.64 -28.97 12.10
CA VAL A 5 -26.26 -29.05 10.68
C VAL A 5 -25.70 -27.71 10.20
N GLY A 6 -26.36 -26.60 10.52
CA GLY A 6 -25.90 -25.29 10.09
C GLY A 6 -24.54 -24.91 10.69
N VAL A 7 -24.33 -25.18 11.99
CA VAL A 7 -23.06 -24.93 12.67
C VAL A 7 -21.97 -25.89 12.16
N SER A 8 -22.25 -27.19 12.08
CA SER A 8 -21.24 -28.17 11.61
C SER A 8 -20.84 -27.92 10.17
N SER A 9 -21.80 -27.56 9.30
CA SER A 9 -21.52 -27.25 7.91
C SER A 9 -20.84 -25.89 7.75
N GLY A 10 -21.20 -24.89 8.57
CA GLY A 10 -20.49 -23.61 8.61
C GLY A 10 -19.03 -23.80 9.01
N LEU A 11 -18.75 -24.59 10.05
CA LEU A 11 -17.37 -24.92 10.46
C LEU A 11 -16.61 -25.68 9.36
N ALA A 12 -17.26 -26.64 8.69
CA ALA A 12 -16.64 -27.37 7.60
C ALA A 12 -16.37 -26.48 6.38
N PHE A 13 -17.28 -25.56 6.04
CA PHE A 13 -17.06 -24.58 4.98
C PHE A 13 -15.95 -23.61 5.34
N PHE A 14 -15.86 -23.17 6.60
CA PHE A 14 -14.82 -22.27 7.04
C PHE A 14 -13.44 -22.93 6.91
N LEU A 15 -13.26 -24.13 7.47
CA LEU A 15 -12.00 -24.87 7.41
C LEU A 15 -11.61 -25.36 6.01
N GLY A 16 -12.59 -25.47 5.11
CA GLY A 16 -12.35 -25.85 3.71
C GLY A 16 -12.24 -24.66 2.76
N ASP A 17 -12.37 -23.43 3.25
CA ASP A 17 -12.21 -22.23 2.42
C ASP A 17 -10.73 -21.82 2.40
N SER A 18 -10.34 -21.17 1.31
CA SER A 18 -9.04 -20.52 1.21
C SER A 18 -9.15 -19.28 0.34
N ARG A 19 -8.33 -18.28 0.64
CA ARG A 19 -8.31 -17.01 -0.11
C ARG A 19 -6.88 -16.68 -0.50
N THR A 20 -6.69 -16.30 -1.76
CA THR A 20 -5.42 -15.70 -2.19
C THR A 20 -5.49 -14.21 -1.89
N VAL A 21 -4.54 -13.72 -1.11
CA VAL A 21 -4.34 -12.30 -0.80
C VAL A 21 -2.86 -11.99 -0.93
N VAL A 22 -2.52 -10.73 -1.17
CA VAL A 22 -1.13 -10.32 -1.24
C VAL A 22 -0.63 -10.02 0.17
N VAL A 23 0.35 -10.78 0.64
CA VAL A 23 0.97 -10.62 1.96
C VAL A 23 2.48 -10.64 1.79
N ALA A 24 3.16 -9.65 2.36
CA ALA A 24 4.60 -9.55 2.36
C ALA A 24 5.24 -9.70 0.97
N SER A 25 4.68 -9.07 -0.07
CA SER A 25 5.15 -9.20 -1.47
C SER A 25 4.88 -10.52 -2.19
N HIS A 26 4.07 -11.40 -1.61
CA HIS A 26 3.72 -12.69 -2.23
C HIS A 26 2.21 -12.83 -2.40
N ASP A 27 1.81 -13.50 -3.48
CA ASP A 27 0.50 -14.13 -3.53
C ASP A 27 0.46 -15.20 -2.45
N ALA A 28 -0.23 -14.93 -1.34
CA ALA A 28 -0.32 -15.82 -0.20
C ALA A 28 -1.68 -16.51 -0.18
N VAL A 29 -1.69 -17.83 -0.03
CA VAL A 29 -2.91 -18.59 0.22
C VAL A 29 -3.17 -18.61 1.73
N VAL A 30 -4.24 -17.96 2.14
CA VAL A 30 -4.70 -17.89 3.53
C VAL A 30 -5.75 -18.97 3.76
N THR A 31 -5.47 -19.86 4.71
CA THR A 31 -6.37 -20.94 5.12
C THR A 31 -6.63 -20.84 6.63
N PRO A 32 -7.89 -20.82 7.09
CA PRO A 32 -8.18 -20.76 8.51
C PRO A 32 -8.00 -22.12 9.20
N THR A 33 -7.55 -22.10 10.44
CA THR A 33 -7.33 -23.31 11.26
C THR A 33 -7.96 -23.15 12.66
N PHE A 34 -7.95 -24.23 13.45
CA PHE A 34 -8.36 -24.20 14.87
C PHE A 34 -7.23 -24.63 15.83
N ASP A 35 -5.98 -24.54 15.39
CA ASP A 35 -4.81 -24.84 16.23
C ASP A 35 -4.38 -23.65 17.10
N GLY A 36 -5.02 -22.49 16.93
CA GLY A 36 -4.69 -21.25 17.65
C GLY A 36 -3.31 -20.70 17.29
N LYS A 37 -2.79 -21.05 16.10
CA LYS A 37 -1.49 -20.61 15.60
C LYS A 37 -1.65 -19.84 14.30
N VAL A 38 -0.88 -18.77 14.16
CA VAL A 38 -0.62 -18.12 12.86
C VAL A 38 0.68 -18.70 12.35
N SER A 39 0.64 -19.46 11.26
CA SER A 39 1.79 -20.12 10.65
C SER A 39 2.04 -19.52 9.27
N LEU A 40 3.28 -19.13 8.98
CA LEU A 40 3.73 -18.61 7.71
C LEU A 40 4.68 -19.62 7.07
N ARG A 41 4.26 -20.18 5.94
CA ARG A 41 5.03 -21.10 5.11
C ARG A 41 5.72 -20.32 4.02
N THR A 42 7.04 -20.27 4.07
CA THR A 42 7.83 -19.35 3.24
C THR A 42 8.57 -20.06 2.10
N GLY A 43 8.34 -21.37 1.95
CA GLY A 43 8.89 -22.19 0.88
C GLY A 43 10.35 -22.57 1.10
N PRO A 44 11.17 -22.75 0.04
CA PRO A 44 12.50 -23.34 0.17
C PRO A 44 13.61 -22.35 0.61
N LEU A 45 13.36 -21.04 0.52
CA LEU A 45 14.38 -20.00 0.72
C LEU A 45 14.46 -19.50 2.17
N LEU A 46 13.31 -19.39 2.82
CA LEU A 46 13.17 -18.93 4.19
C LEU A 46 12.66 -20.07 5.08
N PRO A 47 12.90 -20.00 6.39
CA PRO A 47 12.27 -20.91 7.32
C PRO A 47 10.78 -20.59 7.51
N ASP A 48 9.98 -21.63 7.76
CA ASP A 48 8.62 -21.42 8.23
C ASP A 48 8.66 -20.82 9.63
N VAL A 49 7.77 -19.87 9.90
CA VAL A 49 7.61 -19.26 11.22
C VAL A 49 6.18 -19.41 11.70
N ARG A 50 5.96 -19.50 13.01
CA ARG A 50 4.62 -19.47 13.59
C ARG A 50 4.58 -18.76 14.92
N ARG A 51 3.39 -18.25 15.28
CA ARG A 51 3.12 -17.62 16.59
C ARG A 51 1.73 -18.01 17.09
N ALA A 52 1.47 -17.88 18.39
CA ALA A 52 0.11 -17.98 18.92
C ALA A 52 -0.77 -16.83 18.42
N SER A 53 -2.00 -17.14 17.98
CA SER A 53 -2.96 -16.14 17.50
C SER A 53 -3.67 -15.38 18.63
N GLY A 54 -3.52 -15.83 19.88
CA GLY A 54 -4.23 -15.28 21.04
C GLY A 54 -5.69 -15.76 21.17
N GLY A 55 -6.14 -16.69 20.31
CA GLY A 55 -7.50 -17.23 20.32
C GLY A 55 -7.59 -18.66 19.77
N PRO A 56 -8.81 -19.21 19.65
CA PRO A 56 -9.01 -20.57 19.15
C PRO A 56 -8.88 -20.69 17.62
N VAL A 57 -8.99 -19.57 16.89
CA VAL A 57 -8.81 -19.53 15.44
C VAL A 57 -7.33 -19.29 15.13
N GLY A 58 -6.76 -20.15 14.30
CA GLY A 58 -5.45 -19.95 13.71
C GLY A 58 -5.56 -19.65 12.21
N VAL A 59 -4.43 -19.41 11.57
CA VAL A 59 -4.30 -19.12 10.15
C VAL A 59 -3.01 -19.76 9.64
N ASP A 60 -3.09 -20.52 8.55
CA ASP A 60 -1.94 -20.98 7.79
C ASP A 60 -1.83 -20.15 6.52
N LEU A 61 -0.70 -19.47 6.35
CA LEU A 61 -0.37 -18.60 5.23
C LEU A 61 0.71 -19.29 4.40
N VAL A 62 0.42 -19.64 3.16
CA VAL A 62 1.41 -20.20 2.24
C VAL A 62 1.84 -19.15 1.24
N LEU A 63 3.09 -18.69 1.35
CA LEU A 63 3.66 -17.72 0.42
C LEU A 63 3.91 -18.39 -0.94
N GLY A 64 3.29 -17.82 -1.98
CA GLY A 64 3.42 -18.24 -3.36
C GLY A 64 4.53 -17.51 -4.10
N LYS A 65 4.27 -17.14 -5.36
CA LYS A 65 5.26 -16.45 -6.20
C LYS A 65 5.49 -15.01 -5.73
N THR A 66 6.71 -14.52 -6.00
CA THR A 66 7.11 -13.11 -5.82
C THR A 66 7.84 -12.63 -7.07
N GLN A 67 7.87 -11.32 -7.27
CA GLN A 67 8.56 -10.65 -8.38
C GLN A 67 9.85 -9.96 -7.88
N THR A 68 10.82 -10.74 -7.43
CA THR A 68 12.14 -10.23 -7.02
C THR A 68 13.24 -10.77 -7.91
N GLU A 69 14.20 -9.91 -8.29
CA GLU A 69 15.32 -10.32 -9.14
C GLU A 69 16.46 -10.96 -8.32
N SER A 70 16.50 -10.73 -7.01
CA SER A 70 17.52 -11.28 -6.11
C SER A 70 17.02 -11.62 -4.69
N VAL A 71 17.78 -12.45 -3.98
CA VAL A 71 17.46 -12.88 -2.60
C VAL A 71 17.71 -11.73 -1.62
N GLU A 72 18.77 -10.95 -1.80
CA GLU A 72 19.09 -9.80 -0.94
C GLU A 72 18.01 -8.72 -1.00
N GLU A 73 17.47 -8.45 -2.18
CA GLU A 73 16.34 -7.54 -2.39
C GLU A 73 15.07 -8.04 -1.70
N LEU A 74 14.79 -9.35 -1.81
CA LEU A 74 13.67 -9.98 -1.10
C LEU A 74 13.80 -9.82 0.43
N PHE A 75 15.00 -9.98 0.98
CA PHE A 75 15.25 -9.75 2.41
C PHE A 75 15.08 -8.28 2.82
N ALA A 76 15.57 -7.33 2.00
CA ALA A 76 15.38 -5.90 2.27
C ALA A 76 13.89 -5.52 2.25
N ARG A 77 13.13 -6.05 1.28
CA ARG A 77 11.66 -5.92 1.20
C ARG A 77 10.98 -6.47 2.45
N TYR A 78 11.33 -7.68 2.89
CA TYR A 78 10.72 -8.26 4.10
C TYR A 78 11.03 -7.47 5.36
N ALA A 79 12.27 -7.00 5.53
CA ALA A 79 12.63 -6.13 6.65
C ALA A 79 11.76 -4.87 6.66
N PHE A 80 11.51 -4.29 5.48
CA PHE A 80 10.76 -3.06 5.34
C PHE A 80 9.24 -3.22 5.48
N ILE A 81 8.68 -4.32 4.96
CA ILE A 81 7.27 -4.65 5.22
C ILE A 81 7.06 -4.99 6.70
N ALA A 82 8.08 -5.55 7.37
CA ALA A 82 8.03 -5.79 8.81
C ALA A 82 8.04 -4.50 9.65
N SER A 83 8.44 -3.34 9.11
CA SER A 83 8.21 -2.05 9.79
C SER A 83 6.75 -1.64 9.85
N GLU A 84 5.92 -2.15 8.95
CA GLU A 84 4.51 -1.78 8.83
C GLU A 84 3.59 -3.01 8.93
N PRO A 85 3.61 -3.73 10.07
CA PRO A 85 2.92 -5.01 10.20
C PRO A 85 1.40 -4.87 10.19
N ASP A 86 0.87 -3.72 10.60
CA ASP A 86 -0.56 -3.53 10.83
C ASP A 86 -1.38 -3.65 9.53
N SER A 87 -0.85 -3.11 8.42
CA SER A 87 -1.46 -3.24 7.08
C SER A 87 -1.62 -4.70 6.66
N GLN A 88 -0.58 -5.52 6.89
CA GLN A 88 -0.56 -6.93 6.52
C GLN A 88 -1.50 -7.74 7.42
N VAL A 89 -1.53 -7.42 8.72
CA VAL A 89 -2.43 -8.03 9.69
C VAL A 89 -3.89 -7.72 9.36
N ALA A 90 -4.21 -6.49 8.97
CA ALA A 90 -5.55 -6.09 8.55
C ALA A 90 -6.03 -6.92 7.34
N LYS A 91 -5.20 -7.01 6.27
CA LYS A 91 -5.51 -7.79 5.05
C LYS A 91 -5.84 -9.25 5.35
N VAL A 92 -5.01 -9.90 6.17
CA VAL A 92 -5.24 -11.30 6.56
C VAL A 92 -6.48 -11.43 7.46
N SER A 93 -6.67 -10.51 8.40
CA SER A 93 -7.80 -10.53 9.32
C SER A 93 -9.13 -10.37 8.58
N ASP A 94 -9.19 -9.46 7.61
CA ASP A 94 -10.40 -9.20 6.83
C ASP A 94 -10.71 -10.38 5.89
N ALA A 95 -9.71 -10.96 5.24
CA ALA A 95 -9.89 -12.19 4.47
C ALA A 95 -10.47 -13.33 5.32
N VAL A 96 -9.99 -13.52 6.55
CA VAL A 96 -10.49 -14.55 7.47
C VAL A 96 -11.90 -14.22 7.98
N ARG A 97 -12.21 -12.95 8.27
CA ARG A 97 -13.57 -12.51 8.64
C ARG A 97 -14.57 -12.74 7.50
N ASP A 98 -14.16 -12.50 6.26
CA ASP A 98 -14.98 -12.75 5.08
C ASP A 98 -15.22 -14.23 4.83
N MET A 99 -14.20 -15.07 5.01
CA MET A 99 -14.38 -16.53 5.01
C MET A 99 -15.36 -16.96 6.10
N ALA A 100 -15.23 -16.43 7.32
CA ALA A 100 -16.12 -16.76 8.43
C ALA A 100 -17.57 -16.34 8.17
N SER A 101 -17.80 -15.13 7.64
CA SER A 101 -19.14 -14.62 7.32
C SER A 101 -19.79 -15.41 6.19
N SER A 102 -19.04 -15.68 5.11
CA SER A 102 -19.45 -16.52 3.97
C SER A 102 -19.80 -17.94 4.43
N ALA A 103 -18.94 -18.57 5.23
CA ALA A 103 -19.15 -19.91 5.76
C ALA A 103 -20.37 -19.98 6.70
N ALA A 104 -20.56 -18.98 7.55
CA ALA A 104 -21.73 -18.87 8.42
C ALA A 104 -23.03 -18.75 7.62
N LEU A 105 -23.04 -17.93 6.56
CA LEU A 105 -24.20 -17.77 5.67
C LEU A 105 -24.51 -19.07 4.91
N ARG A 106 -23.50 -19.74 4.35
CA ARG A 106 -23.65 -21.03 3.66
C ARG A 106 -24.12 -22.12 4.61
N GLY A 107 -23.56 -22.17 5.82
CA GLY A 107 -23.97 -23.07 6.90
C GLY A 107 -25.43 -22.85 7.30
N LEU A 108 -25.83 -21.59 7.52
CA LEU A 108 -27.21 -21.22 7.83
C LEU A 108 -28.17 -21.63 6.70
N ALA A 109 -27.82 -21.34 5.45
CA ALA A 109 -28.62 -21.75 4.29
C ALA A 109 -28.83 -23.27 4.25
N LEU A 110 -27.76 -24.06 4.46
CA LEU A 110 -27.85 -25.52 4.51
C LEU A 110 -28.67 -26.01 5.71
N GLY A 111 -28.51 -25.38 6.87
CA GLY A 111 -29.26 -25.66 8.09
C GLY A 111 -30.77 -25.39 7.96
N LEU A 112 -31.17 -24.48 7.05
CA LEU A 112 -32.58 -24.19 6.74
C LEU A 112 -33.20 -25.20 5.78
N VAL A 113 -32.42 -25.96 5.00
CA VAL A 113 -32.93 -26.93 4.02
C VAL A 113 -33.87 -27.98 4.64
N PRO A 114 -33.56 -28.61 5.79
CA PRO A 114 -34.49 -29.53 6.43
C PRO A 114 -35.81 -28.87 6.87
N LEU A 115 -35.78 -27.60 7.28
CA LEU A 115 -36.99 -26.85 7.68
C LEU A 115 -37.85 -26.52 6.46
N ALA A 116 -37.24 -26.02 5.39
CA ALA A 116 -37.92 -25.75 4.13
C ALA A 116 -38.54 -27.04 3.57
N THR A 117 -37.79 -28.13 3.55
CA THR A 117 -38.26 -29.45 3.11
C THR A 117 -39.40 -29.95 3.99
N TRP A 118 -39.29 -29.82 5.32
CA TRP A 118 -40.35 -30.18 6.26
C TRP A 118 -41.63 -29.41 5.99
N TRP A 119 -41.52 -28.11 5.72
CA TRP A 119 -42.64 -27.23 5.44
C TRP A 119 -43.34 -27.60 4.12
N LEU A 120 -42.55 -27.80 3.06
CA LEU A 120 -43.02 -28.20 1.72
C LEU A 120 -43.71 -29.57 1.68
N LEU A 121 -43.32 -30.53 2.53
CA LEU A 121 -43.89 -31.87 2.54
C LEU A 121 -45.37 -31.93 3.01
N GLY A 122 -45.84 -30.90 3.75
CA GLY A 122 -47.21 -30.84 4.28
C GLY A 122 -47.58 -31.92 5.31
N PRO A 123 -48.68 -31.77 6.07
CA PRO A 123 -49.03 -32.66 7.18
C PRO A 123 -49.25 -34.13 6.75
N HIS A 124 -49.79 -34.33 5.56
CA HIS A 124 -50.22 -35.65 5.11
C HIS A 124 -49.05 -36.57 4.69
N ARG A 125 -48.04 -36.04 3.99
CA ARG A 125 -46.86 -36.82 3.57
C ARG A 125 -45.86 -37.03 4.71
N ARG A 126 -45.80 -36.12 5.70
CA ARG A 126 -45.00 -36.30 6.94
C ARG A 126 -45.33 -37.62 7.63
N GLY A 127 -46.62 -37.94 7.79
CA GLY A 127 -47.07 -39.19 8.41
C GLY A 127 -46.72 -40.46 7.63
N GLN A 128 -46.58 -40.38 6.30
CA GLN A 128 -46.16 -41.50 5.46
C GLN A 128 -44.65 -41.75 5.57
N LEU A 129 -43.85 -40.67 5.67
CA LEU A 129 -42.40 -40.72 5.80
C LEU A 129 -41.98 -41.47 7.07
N PHE A 130 -42.57 -41.12 8.23
CA PHE A 130 -42.25 -41.80 9.51
C PHE A 130 -42.73 -43.25 9.61
N ARG A 131 -43.78 -43.64 8.85
CA ARG A 131 -44.17 -45.06 8.76
C ARG A 131 -43.12 -45.89 8.00
N GLY A 132 -42.44 -45.29 7.03
CA GLY A 132 -41.38 -45.92 6.24
C GLY A 132 -40.05 -46.10 6.97
N VAL A 133 -39.78 -45.30 8.01
CA VAL A 133 -38.48 -45.30 8.74
C VAL A 133 -38.18 -46.67 9.39
N ARG A 134 -39.20 -47.39 9.88
CA ARG A 134 -39.05 -48.74 10.46
C ARG A 134 -38.97 -49.88 9.44
N THR A 135 -39.04 -49.58 8.15
CA THR A 135 -38.92 -50.60 7.08
C THR A 135 -37.45 -50.79 6.69
N ARG A 136 -37.11 -51.93 6.07
CA ARG A 136 -35.76 -52.19 5.55
C ARG A 136 -35.26 -51.09 4.60
N LYS A 137 -36.16 -50.50 3.79
CA LYS A 137 -35.84 -49.37 2.90
C LYS A 137 -35.57 -48.07 3.65
N GLY A 138 -36.28 -47.82 4.75
CA GLY A 138 -36.04 -46.68 5.64
C GLY A 138 -34.71 -46.77 6.37
N VAL A 139 -34.34 -47.97 6.86
CA VAL A 139 -33.02 -48.23 7.42
C VAL A 139 -31.92 -48.03 6.38
N LEU A 140 -32.08 -48.58 5.17
CA LEU A 140 -31.12 -48.40 4.08
C LEU A 140 -30.93 -46.92 3.70
N GLY A 141 -32.03 -46.17 3.60
CA GLY A 141 -32.01 -44.74 3.35
C GLY A 141 -31.32 -43.95 4.46
N GLY A 142 -31.59 -44.28 5.73
CA GLY A 142 -30.91 -43.65 6.87
C GLY A 142 -29.42 -43.96 6.94
N VAL A 143 -29.02 -45.19 6.61
CA VAL A 143 -27.61 -45.58 6.49
C VAL A 143 -26.94 -44.79 5.37
N LEU A 144 -27.52 -44.74 4.16
CA LEU A 144 -26.99 -43.93 3.04
C LEU A 144 -26.85 -42.44 3.40
N LEU A 145 -27.83 -41.88 4.11
CA LEU A 145 -27.82 -40.47 4.52
C LEU A 145 -26.70 -40.15 5.53
N LEU A 146 -26.26 -41.15 6.30
CA LEU A 146 -25.12 -41.03 7.21
C LEU A 146 -23.79 -41.40 6.55
N THR A 147 -23.75 -42.41 5.69
CA THR A 147 -22.50 -42.93 5.12
C THR A 147 -22.01 -42.13 3.93
N VAL A 148 -22.89 -41.63 3.06
CA VAL A 148 -22.48 -40.85 1.87
C VAL A 148 -21.70 -39.59 2.26
N PRO A 149 -22.12 -38.78 3.25
CA PRO A 149 -21.32 -37.64 3.71
C PRO A 149 -19.95 -38.06 4.27
N LEU A 150 -19.88 -39.15 5.03
CA LEU A 150 -18.61 -39.69 5.56
C LEU A 150 -17.66 -40.13 4.45
N PHE A 151 -18.16 -40.81 3.42
CA PHE A 151 -17.38 -41.24 2.25
C PHE A 151 -16.94 -40.10 1.34
N LEU A 152 -17.70 -39.00 1.30
CA LEU A 152 -17.29 -37.78 0.59
C LEU A 152 -16.29 -36.95 1.41
N TRP A 153 -16.41 -36.94 2.74
CA TRP A 153 -15.50 -36.24 3.63
C TRP A 153 -14.13 -36.92 3.75
N GLN A 154 -14.08 -38.25 3.57
CA GLN A 154 -12.85 -39.06 3.62
C GLN A 154 -11.89 -38.73 4.79
N PRO A 155 -12.37 -38.63 6.04
CA PRO A 155 -11.51 -38.25 7.19
C PRO A 155 -10.43 -39.28 7.53
N TRP A 156 -10.45 -40.44 6.89
CA TRP A 156 -9.48 -41.53 7.04
C TRP A 156 -8.39 -41.52 5.95
N ALA A 157 -8.46 -40.62 4.97
CA ALA A 157 -7.35 -40.37 4.08
C ALA A 157 -6.30 -39.58 4.88
N SER A 158 -5.20 -40.23 5.24
CA SER A 158 -4.04 -39.55 5.78
C SER A 158 -3.28 -38.91 4.63
N ASP A 159 -2.95 -37.63 4.77
CA ASP A 159 -1.99 -36.99 3.88
C ASP A 159 -0.64 -37.73 3.93
N GLU A 160 0.05 -37.81 2.79
CA GLU A 160 1.39 -38.39 2.74
C GLU A 160 2.38 -37.51 3.53
N ASP A 161 3.36 -38.13 4.21
CA ASP A 161 4.43 -37.42 4.90
C ASP A 161 5.24 -36.58 3.89
N THR A 162 4.99 -35.27 3.86
CA THR A 162 5.71 -34.34 3.00
C THR A 162 7.08 -34.01 3.60
N GLN A 163 8.06 -33.63 2.77
CA GLN A 163 9.32 -33.08 3.30
C GLN A 163 9.07 -31.81 4.13
N GLU A 164 8.04 -31.04 3.78
CA GLU A 164 7.57 -29.93 4.58
C GLU A 164 7.16 -30.38 5.99
N ALA A 165 6.57 -31.57 6.18
CA ALA A 165 6.17 -32.07 7.50
C ALA A 165 7.33 -32.52 8.43
N GLN A 166 8.58 -32.57 7.94
CA GLN A 166 9.70 -33.24 8.64
C GLN A 166 10.64 -32.35 9.48
N GLY A 167 10.31 -31.07 9.71
CA GLY A 167 11.07 -30.20 10.63
C GLY A 167 10.41 -30.05 12.01
N GLU A 168 11.20 -30.06 13.09
CA GLU A 168 10.74 -29.70 14.45
C GLU A 168 10.66 -28.17 14.60
N TRP A 169 9.65 -27.72 15.35
CA TRP A 169 9.49 -26.32 15.73
C TRP A 169 10.35 -26.05 16.97
N GLU A 170 11.18 -25.03 16.89
CA GLU A 170 11.97 -24.55 18.02
C GLU A 170 11.72 -23.05 18.26
N PRO A 171 11.83 -22.56 19.50
CA PRO A 171 11.72 -21.13 19.77
C PRO A 171 12.77 -20.35 18.99
N LEU A 172 12.41 -19.20 18.43
CA LEU A 172 13.33 -18.36 17.66
C LEU A 172 14.56 -17.97 18.49
N GLU A 173 14.41 -17.79 19.80
CA GLU A 173 15.49 -17.48 20.73
C GLU A 173 16.51 -18.63 20.85
N THR A 174 16.05 -19.87 20.67
CA THR A 174 16.92 -21.06 20.65
C THR A 174 17.68 -21.15 19.33
N PHE A 175 17.01 -20.87 18.22
CA PHE A 175 17.64 -20.82 16.90
C PHE A 175 18.67 -19.68 16.79
N MET A 176 18.34 -18.51 17.36
CA MET A 176 19.19 -17.32 17.41
C MET A 176 20.13 -17.30 18.62
N ALA A 177 20.38 -18.45 19.27
CA ALA A 177 21.21 -18.51 20.47
C ALA A 177 22.58 -17.84 20.27
N GLY A 178 22.85 -16.80 21.07
CA GLY A 178 24.05 -15.97 20.97
C GLY A 178 23.83 -14.60 20.32
N PHE A 179 22.60 -14.28 19.91
CA PHE A 179 22.22 -13.00 19.34
C PHE A 179 21.01 -12.41 20.08
N PRO A 180 20.93 -11.08 20.23
CA PRO A 180 19.73 -10.43 20.76
C PRO A 180 18.57 -10.62 19.78
N VAL A 181 17.42 -11.07 20.29
CA VAL A 181 16.16 -11.14 19.55
C VAL A 181 15.30 -9.97 20.03
N PRO A 182 14.71 -9.15 19.13
CA PRO A 182 13.81 -8.07 19.52
C PRO A 182 12.64 -8.57 20.37
N GLU A 183 12.15 -7.75 21.30
CA GLU A 183 11.03 -8.14 22.17
C GLU A 183 9.75 -8.42 21.35
N GLU A 184 9.61 -7.75 20.20
CA GLU A 184 8.52 -7.91 19.24
C GLU A 184 8.46 -9.31 18.64
N ALA A 185 9.63 -9.98 18.54
CA ALA A 185 9.77 -11.33 18.00
C ALA A 185 9.60 -12.43 19.07
N ALA A 186 9.31 -12.06 20.33
CA ALA A 186 9.11 -13.01 21.41
C ALA A 186 7.94 -13.98 21.14
N GLY A 187 8.21 -15.27 21.35
CA GLY A 187 7.20 -16.33 21.16
C GLY A 187 6.94 -16.71 19.71
N ILE A 188 7.78 -16.24 18.78
CA ILE A 188 7.88 -16.80 17.43
C ILE A 188 8.62 -18.13 17.52
N GLU A 189 8.05 -19.16 16.90
CA GLU A 189 8.69 -20.45 16.69
C GLU A 189 9.13 -20.54 15.24
N ILE A 190 10.31 -21.12 15.01
CA ILE A 190 10.88 -21.33 13.68
C ILE A 190 10.98 -22.82 13.40
N ARG A 191 10.78 -23.20 12.14
CA ARG A 191 10.95 -24.57 11.70
C ARG A 191 12.33 -24.78 11.11
N ASN A 192 13.10 -25.66 11.72
CA ASN A 192 14.47 -25.93 11.29
C ASN A 192 14.51 -26.89 10.10
N SER A 193 15.18 -26.49 9.02
CA SER A 193 15.53 -27.32 7.87
C SER A 193 17.06 -27.34 7.62
N PRO A 194 17.60 -28.29 6.84
CA PRO A 194 19.05 -28.36 6.56
C PRO A 194 19.65 -27.11 5.87
N THR A 195 18.82 -26.24 5.27
CA THR A 195 19.25 -24.98 4.63
C THR A 195 19.32 -23.78 5.59
N THR A 196 18.72 -23.86 6.78
CA THR A 196 18.52 -22.72 7.70
C THR A 196 19.79 -22.13 8.31
N VAL A 197 20.89 -22.90 8.42
CA VAL A 197 22.14 -22.45 9.06
C VAL A 197 22.87 -21.37 8.23
N GLN A 198 22.72 -21.40 6.89
CA GLN A 198 23.24 -20.33 6.03
C GLN A 198 22.32 -19.09 6.06
N THR A 199 21.01 -19.30 6.21
CA THR A 199 19.99 -18.25 6.33
C THR A 199 20.12 -17.43 7.61
N GLN A 200 20.64 -18.00 8.70
CA GLN A 200 20.81 -17.28 9.98
C GLN A 200 21.63 -15.99 9.85
N ARG A 201 22.71 -15.98 9.03
CA ARG A 201 23.53 -14.78 8.80
C ARG A 201 22.82 -13.74 7.94
N LEU A 202 21.99 -14.17 7.00
CA LEU A 202 21.19 -13.28 6.16
C LEU A 202 20.06 -12.63 6.97
N ILE A 203 19.38 -13.41 7.82
CA ILE A 203 18.38 -12.90 8.77
C ILE A 203 19.04 -11.88 9.71
N GLN A 204 20.21 -12.19 10.27
CA GLN A 204 20.96 -11.26 11.11
C GLN A 204 21.27 -9.95 10.36
N SER A 205 21.78 -10.04 9.13
CA SER A 205 22.08 -8.87 8.33
C SER A 205 20.83 -8.04 8.03
N ALA A 206 19.69 -8.69 7.79
CA ALA A 206 18.42 -8.03 7.53
C ALA A 206 17.88 -7.29 8.77
N VAL A 207 17.92 -7.93 9.94
CA VAL A 207 17.50 -7.31 11.22
C VAL A 207 18.41 -6.14 11.59
N ASP A 208 19.73 -6.31 11.51
CA ASP A 208 20.68 -5.21 11.79
C ASP A 208 20.51 -4.05 10.80
N THR A 209 20.19 -4.35 9.53
CA THR A 209 19.85 -3.33 8.52
C THR A 209 18.53 -2.62 8.86
N TYR A 210 17.54 -3.37 9.31
CA TYR A 210 16.23 -2.86 9.73
C TYR A 210 16.34 -1.93 10.95
N ASP A 211 17.01 -2.37 12.02
CA ASP A 211 17.16 -1.58 13.24
C ASP A 211 17.89 -0.27 12.94
N LYS A 212 18.99 -0.34 12.16
CA LYS A 212 19.71 0.85 11.70
C LYS A 212 18.86 1.75 10.80
N SER A 213 17.95 1.18 10.01
CA SER A 213 17.00 1.93 9.20
C SER A 213 16.07 2.75 10.08
N LYS A 214 15.46 2.06 11.04
CA LYS A 214 14.51 2.66 11.96
C LYS A 214 15.17 3.77 12.77
N GLU A 215 16.32 3.49 13.39
CA GLU A 215 17.10 4.49 14.12
C GLU A 215 17.48 5.70 13.25
N PHE A 216 17.85 5.48 11.99
CA PHE A 216 18.23 6.57 11.09
C PHE A 216 17.05 7.51 10.79
N TYR A 217 15.92 6.97 10.35
CA TYR A 217 14.77 7.78 9.99
C TYR A 217 14.05 8.36 11.22
N ASP A 218 14.08 7.67 12.37
CA ASP A 218 13.59 8.23 13.64
C ASP A 218 14.41 9.45 14.06
N ALA A 219 15.74 9.36 14.00
CA ALA A 219 16.61 10.49 14.30
C ALA A 219 16.43 11.63 13.29
N ALA A 220 16.25 11.32 12.00
CA ALA A 220 16.00 12.33 10.98
C ALA A 220 14.65 13.04 11.17
N ALA A 221 13.61 12.32 11.57
CA ALA A 221 12.30 12.91 11.87
C ALA A 221 12.37 13.81 13.12
N GLU A 222 13.08 13.38 14.18
CA GLU A 222 13.29 14.22 15.38
C GLU A 222 14.09 15.49 15.07
N GLU A 223 15.14 15.40 14.24
CA GLU A 223 15.91 16.57 13.82
C GLU A 223 15.06 17.52 12.95
N ALA A 224 14.16 16.97 12.12
CA ALA A 224 13.27 17.74 11.24
C ALA A 224 12.35 18.71 12.01
N GLU A 225 11.92 18.35 13.22
CA GLU A 225 11.09 19.20 14.10
C GLU A 225 11.79 20.51 14.54
N SER A 226 13.09 20.64 14.30
CA SER A 226 13.88 21.80 14.72
C SER A 226 14.48 22.59 13.56
N LEU A 227 14.10 22.26 12.31
CA LEU A 227 14.61 22.94 11.13
C LEU A 227 14.12 24.39 11.08
N GLU A 228 15.04 25.28 10.70
CA GLU A 228 14.75 26.69 10.46
C GLU A 228 14.14 26.84 9.05
N LEU A 229 12.81 26.67 8.97
CA LEU A 229 12.01 26.81 7.75
C LEU A 229 11.33 28.19 7.73
N ASN A 230 10.78 28.58 6.58
CA ASN A 230 9.96 29.78 6.48
C ASN A 230 8.69 29.63 7.32
N GLU A 231 8.47 30.54 8.26
CA GLU A 231 7.23 30.60 9.05
C GLU A 231 6.12 31.24 8.19
N PRO A 232 5.00 30.55 7.93
CA PRO A 232 3.89 31.12 7.19
C PRO A 232 3.14 32.17 8.03
N ASP A 233 2.59 33.19 7.36
CA ASP A 233 1.64 34.12 7.97
C ASP A 233 0.29 33.44 8.26
N ASP A 234 -0.55 34.04 9.12
CA ASP A 234 -1.87 33.50 9.52
C ASP A 234 -2.85 33.30 8.33
N ASP A 235 -2.61 34.00 7.21
CA ASP A 235 -3.41 33.94 5.98
C ASP A 235 -2.78 33.07 4.88
N GLU A 236 -1.67 32.41 5.17
CA GLU A 236 -0.97 31.53 4.23
C GLU A 236 -1.33 30.05 4.44
N THR A 237 -1.40 29.32 3.33
CA THR A 237 -1.54 27.86 3.31
C THR A 237 -0.24 27.25 2.82
N VAL A 238 0.31 26.26 3.52
CA VAL A 238 1.51 25.55 3.09
C VAL A 238 1.13 24.16 2.59
N ALA A 239 1.61 23.80 1.41
CA ALA A 239 1.52 22.47 0.85
C ALA A 239 2.90 21.79 0.86
N LEU A 240 2.94 20.54 1.31
CA LEU A 240 4.10 19.66 1.21
C LEU A 240 4.03 18.88 -0.11
N VAL A 241 5.07 18.96 -0.92
CA VAL A 241 5.23 18.18 -2.14
C VAL A 241 6.07 16.95 -1.86
N VAL A 242 5.50 15.78 -2.15
CA VAL A 242 6.20 14.49 -2.17
C VAL A 242 6.18 13.91 -3.59
N SER A 243 7.20 13.14 -3.94
CA SER A 243 7.32 12.50 -5.25
C SER A 243 8.38 11.42 -5.23
N ASP A 244 8.30 10.45 -6.12
CA ASP A 244 9.32 9.43 -6.36
C ASP A 244 9.75 8.75 -5.04
N ARG A 245 8.74 8.30 -4.28
CA ARG A 245 8.94 7.58 -3.02
C ARG A 245 9.51 6.19 -3.28
N HIS A 246 9.15 5.53 -4.39
CA HIS A 246 9.67 4.22 -4.81
C HIS A 246 9.69 3.21 -3.66
N ASP A 247 8.56 3.10 -2.97
CA ASP A 247 8.33 2.26 -1.78
C ASP A 247 9.13 2.61 -0.52
N ASN A 248 9.81 3.77 -0.44
CA ASN A 248 10.55 4.14 0.78
C ASN A 248 9.67 4.84 1.82
N ILE A 249 8.84 4.06 2.52
CA ILE A 249 8.03 4.51 3.67
C ILE A 249 8.83 5.10 4.85
N GLY A 250 10.15 4.87 4.92
CA GLY A 250 11.00 5.44 5.97
C GLY A 250 11.04 6.95 5.92
N MET A 251 10.98 7.51 4.70
CA MET A 251 10.97 8.95 4.47
C MET A 251 9.61 9.60 4.72
N ASP A 252 8.50 8.85 4.74
CA ASP A 252 7.16 9.41 4.97
C ASP A 252 7.12 10.20 6.29
N ARG A 253 7.60 9.59 7.38
CA ARG A 253 7.65 10.26 8.69
C ARG A 253 8.59 11.47 8.75
N VAL A 254 9.66 11.44 7.97
CA VAL A 254 10.60 12.57 7.88
C VAL A 254 9.97 13.71 7.10
N ALA A 255 9.35 13.41 5.95
CA ALA A 255 8.59 14.35 5.14
C ALA A 255 7.44 14.97 5.95
N ARG A 256 6.75 14.15 6.74
CA ARG A 256 5.71 14.61 7.67
C ARG A 256 6.25 15.58 8.72
N ALA A 257 7.34 15.25 9.39
CA ALA A 257 7.94 16.14 10.38
C ALA A 257 8.39 17.48 9.77
N ILE A 258 8.93 17.47 8.54
CA ILE A 258 9.24 18.70 7.79
C ILE A 258 7.96 19.50 7.50
N GLY A 259 6.90 18.83 7.04
CA GLY A 259 5.60 19.44 6.77
C GLY A 259 4.99 20.08 8.01
N ASP A 260 4.95 19.36 9.14
CA ASP A 260 4.45 19.88 10.42
C ASP A 260 5.26 21.11 10.88
N GLN A 261 6.59 21.04 10.77
CA GLN A 261 7.46 22.16 11.13
C GLN A 261 7.24 23.40 10.23
N ALA A 262 6.82 23.19 8.99
CA ALA A 262 6.47 24.26 8.06
C ALA A 262 5.00 24.72 8.17
N GLY A 263 4.17 24.09 9.01
CA GLY A 263 2.74 24.37 9.10
C GLY A 263 1.94 23.88 7.88
N ALA A 264 2.40 22.82 7.21
CA ALA A 264 1.70 22.23 6.07
C ALA A 264 0.31 21.71 6.47
N SER A 265 -0.69 22.04 5.67
CA SER A 265 -2.07 21.56 5.80
C SER A 265 -2.54 20.75 4.59
N VAL A 266 -1.72 20.72 3.53
CA VAL A 266 -1.99 20.01 2.28
C VAL A 266 -0.78 19.17 1.89
N VAL A 267 -1.01 18.00 1.32
CA VAL A 267 0.03 17.21 0.64
C VAL A 267 -0.30 17.08 -0.85
N LEU A 268 0.69 17.37 -1.69
CA LEU A 268 0.66 17.21 -3.13
C LEU A 268 1.60 16.06 -3.51
N ASP A 269 1.03 14.93 -3.91
CA ASP A 269 1.80 13.79 -4.39
C ASP A 269 1.97 13.83 -5.91
N ALA A 270 3.21 14.00 -6.36
CA ALA A 270 3.57 14.01 -7.77
C ALA A 270 3.91 12.62 -8.32
N GLY A 271 3.56 11.53 -7.62
CA GLY A 271 3.58 10.16 -8.15
C GLY A 271 4.93 9.46 -8.06
N ASP A 272 5.01 8.25 -8.64
CA ASP A 272 6.06 7.25 -8.42
C ASP A 272 6.15 6.84 -6.93
N ASP A 273 4.98 6.58 -6.35
CA ASP A 273 4.83 6.07 -4.99
C ASP A 273 5.31 4.63 -4.84
N THR A 274 5.17 3.89 -5.94
CA THR A 274 5.53 2.50 -6.07
C THR A 274 6.63 2.32 -7.11
N SER A 275 7.32 1.20 -7.04
CA SER A 275 8.36 0.84 -8.00
C SER A 275 7.79 0.27 -9.30
N THR A 276 6.64 -0.40 -9.20
CA THR A 276 6.04 -1.21 -10.28
C THR A 276 4.53 -1.10 -10.43
N GLY A 277 3.82 -0.34 -9.58
CA GLY A 277 2.36 -0.20 -9.61
C GLY A 277 1.58 -1.47 -9.28
N GLN A 278 2.20 -2.43 -8.61
CA GLN A 278 1.59 -3.75 -8.38
C GLN A 278 0.91 -3.83 -7.01
N PRO A 279 -0.13 -4.67 -6.84
CA PRO A 279 -0.85 -4.82 -5.58
C PRO A 279 -0.01 -5.17 -4.34
N TRP A 280 1.22 -5.66 -4.54
CA TRP A 280 2.13 -5.92 -3.44
C TRP A 280 2.74 -4.67 -2.81
N GLU A 281 2.78 -3.56 -3.53
CA GLU A 281 3.31 -2.26 -3.11
C GLU A 281 2.27 -1.46 -2.30
N ALA A 282 1.09 -2.04 -2.08
CA ALA A 282 0.05 -1.46 -1.23
C ALA A 282 0.55 -1.02 0.15
N PHE A 283 1.60 -1.65 0.71
CA PHE A 283 2.18 -1.21 1.98
C PHE A 283 2.78 0.20 1.91
N SER A 284 3.31 0.60 0.73
CA SER A 284 3.84 1.94 0.49
C SER A 284 2.72 2.96 0.52
N LEU A 285 1.61 2.66 -0.16
CA LEU A 285 0.43 3.51 -0.22
C LEU A 285 -0.28 3.59 1.14
N ASP A 286 -0.38 2.46 1.86
CA ASP A 286 -0.92 2.40 3.22
C ASP A 286 -0.10 3.28 4.19
N SER A 287 1.22 3.37 4.01
CA SER A 287 2.07 4.25 4.81
C SER A 287 1.88 5.72 4.47
N LEU A 288 1.84 6.04 3.18
CA LEU A 288 1.58 7.39 2.69
C LEU A 288 0.26 7.93 3.27
N ASP A 289 -0.82 7.17 3.08
CA ASP A 289 -2.16 7.51 3.52
C ASP A 289 -2.22 7.81 5.02
N ARG A 290 -1.70 6.89 5.85
CA ARG A 290 -1.69 7.05 7.31
C ARG A 290 -0.84 8.22 7.78
N THR A 291 0.25 8.51 7.08
CA THR A 291 1.20 9.55 7.49
C THR A 291 0.61 10.95 7.31
N PHE A 292 -0.28 11.12 6.33
CA PHE A 292 -0.86 12.40 5.95
C PHE A 292 -2.39 12.42 6.09
N ASP A 293 -2.97 11.54 6.91
CA ASP A 293 -4.43 11.30 7.00
C ASP A 293 -5.26 12.49 7.49
N ASP A 294 -4.63 13.45 8.15
CA ASP A 294 -5.19 14.70 8.66
C ASP A 294 -5.00 15.90 7.73
N LEU A 295 -4.26 15.75 6.63
CA LEU A 295 -4.04 16.80 5.62
C LEU A 295 -5.06 16.68 4.48
N ASP A 296 -5.26 17.76 3.73
CA ASP A 296 -5.90 17.66 2.43
C ASP A 296 -4.94 16.99 1.43
N ARG A 297 -5.41 15.99 0.69
CA ARG A 297 -4.58 15.04 -0.05
C ARG A 297 -4.93 15.04 -1.54
N PHE A 298 -3.97 15.43 -2.37
CA PHE A 298 -4.10 15.42 -3.84
C PHE A 298 -2.95 14.65 -4.46
N ALA A 299 -3.25 13.86 -5.49
CA ALA A 299 -2.25 13.02 -6.14
C ALA A 299 -2.43 12.91 -7.66
N VAL A 300 -1.32 12.61 -8.32
CA VAL A 300 -1.25 12.08 -9.69
C VAL A 300 -0.34 10.85 -9.68
N ALA A 301 -0.62 9.87 -10.52
CA ALA A 301 0.26 8.73 -10.70
C ALA A 301 1.49 9.07 -11.55
N GLY A 302 2.62 8.49 -11.16
CA GLY A 302 3.85 8.55 -11.94
C GLY A 302 3.96 7.40 -12.94
N ASN A 303 5.06 7.37 -13.69
CA ASN A 303 5.22 6.34 -14.71
C ASN A 303 5.59 4.96 -14.15
N HIS A 304 5.99 4.86 -12.88
CA HIS A 304 6.24 3.58 -12.19
C HIS A 304 4.97 3.01 -11.55
N ASP A 305 3.93 3.82 -11.39
CA ASP A 305 2.62 3.44 -10.86
C ASP A 305 1.76 2.77 -11.95
N ASN A 306 2.29 1.68 -12.50
CA ASN A 306 1.75 1.00 -13.67
C ASN A 306 0.35 0.41 -13.45
N GLY A 307 -0.57 0.76 -14.35
CA GLY A 307 -1.94 0.24 -14.33
C GLY A 307 -2.81 0.93 -13.29
N PRO A 308 -4.08 0.52 -13.16
CA PRO A 308 -5.05 1.27 -12.35
C PRO A 308 -4.88 1.06 -10.85
N PHE A 309 -3.99 0.16 -10.41
CA PHE A 309 -3.95 -0.25 -9.01
C PHE A 309 -3.63 0.92 -8.07
N VAL A 310 -2.62 1.73 -8.35
CA VAL A 310 -2.18 2.80 -7.43
C VAL A 310 -3.26 3.87 -7.32
N THR A 311 -3.79 4.32 -8.47
CA THR A 311 -4.83 5.35 -8.52
C THR A 311 -6.13 4.89 -7.87
N ASP A 312 -6.63 3.70 -8.22
CA ASP A 312 -7.83 3.12 -7.60
C ASP A 312 -7.65 2.95 -6.07
N TYR A 313 -6.45 2.54 -5.64
CA TYR A 313 -6.18 2.30 -4.22
C TYR A 313 -6.08 3.60 -3.42
N LEU A 314 -5.45 4.65 -3.95
CA LEU A 314 -5.40 5.96 -3.28
C LEU A 314 -6.78 6.63 -3.27
N ASP A 315 -7.57 6.53 -4.34
CA ASP A 315 -8.97 7.00 -4.36
C ASP A 315 -9.83 6.29 -3.31
N ASP A 316 -9.70 4.95 -3.19
CA ASP A 316 -10.37 4.16 -2.15
C ASP A 316 -9.97 4.58 -0.71
N LEU A 317 -8.75 5.10 -0.53
CA LEU A 317 -8.26 5.68 0.72
C LEU A 317 -8.67 7.15 0.93
N GLY A 318 -9.37 7.74 -0.04
CA GLY A 318 -9.91 9.08 0.01
C GLY A 318 -8.92 10.18 -0.37
N TRP A 319 -7.94 9.86 -1.20
CA TRP A 319 -7.13 10.86 -1.89
C TRP A 319 -7.91 11.47 -3.05
N THR A 320 -7.69 12.76 -3.33
CA THR A 320 -8.24 13.38 -4.55
C THR A 320 -7.29 13.12 -5.70
N MET A 321 -7.60 12.13 -6.53
CA MET A 321 -6.87 11.86 -7.77
C MET A 321 -7.24 12.92 -8.83
N LEU A 322 -6.24 13.56 -9.44
CA LEU A 322 -6.47 14.62 -10.43
C LEU A 322 -6.58 14.05 -11.85
N GLU A 323 -7.70 14.33 -12.54
CA GLU A 323 -8.06 13.71 -13.83
C GLU A 323 -8.37 14.74 -14.95
N GLU A 324 -7.40 15.55 -15.36
CA GLU A 324 -7.53 16.56 -16.45
C GLU A 324 -8.69 17.58 -16.25
N ALA A 325 -9.19 17.72 -15.03
CA ALA A 325 -10.22 18.67 -14.64
C ALA A 325 -9.77 19.48 -13.42
N PRO A 326 -9.92 20.81 -13.43
CA PRO A 326 -9.54 21.62 -12.27
C PRO A 326 -10.45 21.36 -11.07
N VAL A 327 -9.85 21.39 -9.88
CA VAL A 327 -10.53 21.31 -8.59
C VAL A 327 -10.19 22.52 -7.74
N GLU A 328 -11.10 22.91 -6.85
CA GLU A 328 -10.82 23.95 -5.85
C GLU A 328 -9.88 23.38 -4.78
N ALA A 329 -8.79 24.08 -4.53
CA ALA A 329 -7.82 23.71 -3.51
C ALA A 329 -8.03 24.47 -2.19
N PRO A 330 -7.55 23.96 -1.05
CA PRO A 330 -7.76 24.57 0.27
C PRO A 330 -7.24 26.02 0.40
N TRP A 331 -6.25 26.39 -0.41
CA TRP A 331 -5.72 27.76 -0.47
C TRP A 331 -6.61 28.75 -1.24
N GLY A 332 -7.76 28.31 -1.77
CA GLY A 332 -8.71 29.14 -2.50
C GLY A 332 -8.41 29.35 -3.99
N GLY A 333 -7.49 28.58 -4.56
CA GLY A 333 -7.14 28.61 -5.98
C GLY A 333 -7.50 27.31 -6.71
N LEU A 334 -7.31 27.30 -8.04
CA LEU A 334 -7.56 26.11 -8.86
C LEU A 334 -6.31 25.22 -8.93
N LEU A 335 -6.49 23.93 -8.67
CA LEU A 335 -5.50 22.87 -8.83
C LEU A 335 -5.90 22.00 -10.03
N LEU A 336 -4.97 21.72 -10.93
CA LEU A 336 -5.16 20.81 -12.06
C LEU A 336 -4.07 19.76 -12.04
N GLY A 337 -4.34 18.58 -12.57
CA GLY A 337 -3.34 17.54 -12.74
C GLY A 337 -3.83 16.40 -13.61
N VAL A 338 -2.90 15.51 -13.95
CA VAL A 338 -3.16 14.24 -14.64
C VAL A 338 -2.01 13.28 -14.36
N ASP A 339 -2.33 12.00 -14.33
CA ASP A 339 -1.37 10.91 -14.31
C ASP A 339 -0.39 10.97 -15.51
N ASP A 340 0.83 10.48 -15.30
CA ASP A 340 1.78 10.31 -16.39
C ASP A 340 1.24 9.26 -17.40
N PRO A 341 1.10 9.60 -18.70
CA PRO A 341 0.60 8.64 -19.69
C PRO A 341 1.58 7.52 -20.04
N ARG A 342 2.82 7.61 -19.53
CA ARG A 342 3.89 6.63 -19.76
C ARG A 342 3.87 5.58 -18.66
N SER A 343 4.13 4.34 -19.05
CA SER A 343 4.33 3.21 -18.16
C SER A 343 5.79 2.73 -18.32
N SER A 344 6.54 2.75 -17.21
CA SER A 344 7.90 2.23 -17.12
C SER A 344 7.92 1.07 -16.13
N GLY A 345 8.37 -0.11 -16.59
CA GLY A 345 8.66 -1.23 -15.70
C GLY A 345 10.02 -1.08 -15.01
N LEU A 346 10.50 -2.16 -14.37
CA LEU A 346 11.84 -2.22 -13.74
C LEU A 346 13.03 -2.11 -14.73
N GLY A 347 12.78 -1.92 -16.03
CA GLY A 347 13.79 -1.77 -17.08
C GLY A 347 13.57 -0.52 -17.93
N ASN A 348 14.44 -0.25 -18.90
CA ASN A 348 14.42 0.97 -19.72
C ASN A 348 13.29 1.03 -20.78
N TRP A 349 12.19 0.30 -20.60
CA TRP A 349 11.08 0.25 -21.55
C TRP A 349 10.06 1.30 -21.15
N ARG A 350 9.60 2.10 -22.12
CA ARG A 350 8.49 3.05 -21.97
C ARG A 350 7.38 2.59 -22.88
N ASP A 351 6.30 2.08 -22.31
CA ASP A 351 5.07 1.82 -23.04
C ASP A 351 4.13 3.02 -22.82
N GLU A 352 3.59 3.60 -23.88
CA GLU A 352 2.57 4.65 -23.79
C GLU A 352 1.20 3.97 -23.81
N THR A 353 0.43 4.11 -22.73
CA THR A 353 -0.89 3.49 -22.62
C THR A 353 -1.95 4.47 -23.11
N GLY A 354 -2.07 4.63 -24.43
CA GLY A 354 -3.14 5.40 -25.05
C GLY A 354 -2.65 6.68 -25.72
N LEU A 355 -2.77 7.81 -25.04
CA LEU A 355 -2.34 9.12 -25.55
C LEU A 355 -0.83 9.28 -25.38
N SER A 356 -0.19 9.96 -26.32
CA SER A 356 1.22 10.32 -26.19
C SER A 356 1.42 11.42 -25.15
N PHE A 357 2.63 11.50 -24.60
CA PHE A 357 3.02 12.55 -23.65
C PHE A 357 2.71 13.97 -24.17
N THR A 358 2.92 14.21 -25.47
CA THR A 358 2.62 15.50 -26.11
C THR A 358 1.11 15.77 -26.17
N GLU A 359 0.29 14.78 -26.53
CA GLU A 359 -1.16 14.95 -26.61
C GLU A 359 -1.77 15.25 -25.23
N VAL A 360 -1.27 14.61 -24.16
CA VAL A 360 -1.70 14.91 -22.79
C VAL A 360 -1.28 16.32 -22.39
N GLY A 361 -0.04 16.74 -22.68
CA GLY A 361 0.41 18.11 -22.41
C GLY A 361 -0.41 19.18 -23.15
N GLU A 362 -0.80 18.94 -24.40
CA GLU A 362 -1.69 19.84 -25.16
C GLU A 362 -3.08 19.93 -24.53
N ARG A 363 -3.66 18.81 -24.11
CA ARG A 363 -4.97 18.78 -23.42
C ARG A 363 -4.96 19.48 -22.08
N LEU A 364 -3.92 19.27 -21.28
CA LEU A 364 -3.73 19.99 -20.03
C LEU A 364 -3.63 21.50 -20.26
N ALA A 365 -2.93 21.94 -21.30
CA ALA A 365 -2.84 23.34 -21.64
C ALA A 365 -4.18 23.92 -22.11
N ASP A 366 -4.96 23.18 -22.90
CA ASP A 366 -6.31 23.58 -23.29
C ASP A 366 -7.22 23.71 -22.04
N ALA A 367 -7.24 22.68 -21.19
CA ALA A 367 -8.00 22.69 -19.94
C ALA A 367 -7.59 23.86 -19.03
N ALA A 368 -6.30 24.11 -18.85
CA ALA A 368 -5.81 25.22 -18.03
C ALA A 368 -6.19 26.60 -18.57
N CYS A 369 -6.27 26.76 -19.90
CA CYS A 369 -6.61 28.06 -20.52
C CYS A 369 -8.12 28.31 -20.63
N ASP A 370 -8.95 27.29 -20.52
CA ASP A 370 -10.42 27.37 -20.67
C ASP A 370 -11.14 27.79 -19.36
N GLN A 371 -10.44 28.36 -18.39
CA GLN A 371 -10.95 28.67 -17.04
C GLN A 371 -11.64 30.04 -16.89
N ASP A 372 -12.29 30.53 -17.96
CA ASP A 372 -13.12 31.76 -17.93
C ASP A 372 -12.47 33.01 -17.28
N GLY A 373 -11.14 33.12 -17.32
CA GLY A 373 -10.37 34.25 -16.79
C GLY A 373 -9.64 33.96 -15.46
N GLU A 374 -10.02 32.90 -14.75
CA GLU A 374 -9.26 32.39 -13.61
C GLU A 374 -8.04 31.61 -14.09
N ARG A 375 -6.94 31.69 -13.34
CA ARG A 375 -5.69 31.00 -13.69
C ARG A 375 -5.55 29.77 -12.82
N ILE A 376 -5.00 28.69 -13.38
CA ILE A 376 -4.63 27.53 -12.59
C ILE A 376 -3.49 27.94 -11.65
N SER A 377 -3.76 27.91 -10.34
CA SER A 377 -2.79 28.28 -9.32
C SER A 377 -1.64 27.27 -9.26
N THR A 378 -1.95 25.97 -9.43
CA THR A 378 -0.95 24.90 -9.47
C THR A 378 -1.37 23.80 -10.43
N LEU A 379 -0.45 23.39 -11.30
CA LEU A 379 -0.57 22.20 -12.14
C LEU A 379 0.37 21.13 -11.59
N LEU A 380 -0.20 20.09 -11.00
CA LEU A 380 0.51 18.94 -10.44
C LEU A 380 0.60 17.83 -11.49
N VAL A 381 1.82 17.45 -11.86
CA VAL A 381 2.10 16.41 -12.86
C VAL A 381 3.35 15.66 -12.46
N HIS A 382 3.46 14.36 -12.76
CA HIS A 382 4.68 13.64 -12.42
C HIS A 382 5.93 14.16 -13.15
N ASP A 383 5.84 14.39 -14.47
CA ASP A 383 6.91 15.05 -15.24
C ASP A 383 6.51 16.49 -15.55
N ALA A 384 7.22 17.45 -14.94
CA ALA A 384 6.95 18.89 -15.07
C ALA A 384 7.01 19.41 -16.53
N ASN A 385 7.51 18.61 -17.48
CA ASN A 385 7.43 18.95 -18.90
C ASN A 385 6.00 18.86 -19.47
N LEU A 386 5.07 18.12 -18.86
CA LEU A 386 3.66 18.11 -19.25
C LEU A 386 3.03 19.51 -19.13
N GLY A 387 3.40 20.28 -18.10
CA GLY A 387 2.91 21.64 -17.88
C GLY A 387 3.57 22.72 -18.74
N ARG A 388 4.53 22.37 -19.60
CA ARG A 388 5.32 23.35 -20.37
C ARG A 388 4.45 24.21 -21.28
N GLU A 389 3.51 23.60 -21.99
CA GLU A 389 2.64 24.32 -22.93
C GLU A 389 1.70 25.27 -22.18
N ALA A 390 1.14 24.82 -21.04
CA ALA A 390 0.29 25.63 -20.18
C ALA A 390 1.01 26.85 -19.60
N LEU A 391 2.29 26.69 -19.20
CA LEU A 391 3.17 27.81 -18.81
C LEU A 391 3.48 28.73 -19.98
N THR A 392 3.76 28.17 -21.17
CA THR A 392 4.08 28.96 -22.37
C THR A 392 2.91 29.85 -22.77
N ARG A 393 1.67 29.36 -22.65
CA ARG A 393 0.45 30.14 -22.89
C ARG A 393 0.12 31.12 -21.74
N GLY A 394 0.77 30.97 -20.59
CA GLY A 394 0.59 31.78 -19.38
C GLY A 394 -0.74 31.53 -18.65
N CYS A 395 -1.22 30.29 -18.68
CA CYS A 395 -2.49 29.87 -18.06
C CYS A 395 -2.30 29.21 -16.67
N VAL A 396 -1.06 29.05 -16.21
CA VAL A 396 -0.71 28.40 -14.93
C VAL A 396 0.31 29.25 -14.15
N ASP A 397 0.11 29.45 -12.86
CA ASP A 397 1.05 30.16 -11.98
C ASP A 397 2.25 29.29 -11.59
N LEU A 398 2.03 28.03 -11.21
CA LEU A 398 3.08 27.08 -10.82
C LEU A 398 2.84 25.69 -11.42
N VAL A 399 3.87 25.10 -12.03
CA VAL A 399 3.91 23.67 -12.38
C VAL A 399 4.79 22.96 -11.38
N VAL A 400 4.25 21.91 -10.77
CA VAL A 400 4.93 21.04 -9.80
C VAL A 400 5.05 19.65 -10.38
N GLY A 401 6.24 19.06 -10.32
CA GLY A 401 6.41 17.64 -10.61
C GLY A 401 7.64 17.00 -9.97
N GLY A 402 7.97 15.78 -10.38
CA GLY A 402 9.10 14.98 -9.93
C GLY A 402 9.84 14.34 -11.11
N HIS A 403 9.84 13.00 -11.19
CA HIS A 403 10.36 12.16 -12.28
C HIS A 403 11.88 12.11 -12.43
N THR A 404 12.57 13.25 -12.26
CA THR A 404 14.01 13.34 -12.53
C THR A 404 14.86 12.92 -11.33
N HIS A 405 14.24 12.73 -10.16
CA HIS A 405 14.88 12.45 -8.86
C HIS A 405 15.90 13.52 -8.46
N VAL A 406 15.82 14.72 -9.04
CA VAL A 406 16.74 15.83 -8.77
C VAL A 406 15.91 17.08 -8.60
N GLN A 407 16.06 17.72 -7.45
CA GLN A 407 15.43 19.02 -7.20
C GLN A 407 15.93 20.05 -8.24
N ASP A 408 15.00 20.70 -8.92
CA ASP A 408 15.24 21.79 -9.88
C ASP A 408 14.20 22.91 -9.71
N GLY A 409 14.66 24.15 -9.83
CA GLY A 409 13.82 25.35 -9.67
C GLY A 409 13.68 25.87 -8.24
N PRO A 410 12.79 26.85 -8.02
CA PRO A 410 11.82 27.38 -8.99
C PRO A 410 12.48 28.09 -10.18
N THR A 411 12.00 27.79 -11.38
CA THR A 411 12.44 28.44 -12.63
C THR A 411 11.30 29.28 -13.19
N GLU A 412 11.52 30.59 -13.33
CA GLU A 412 10.57 31.52 -13.94
C GLU A 412 10.42 31.27 -15.45
N VAL A 413 9.19 31.35 -15.94
CA VAL A 413 8.80 31.25 -17.34
C VAL A 413 7.85 32.41 -17.66
N LEU A 414 8.27 33.29 -18.56
CA LEU A 414 7.41 34.35 -19.10
C LEU A 414 6.53 33.77 -20.21
N GLY A 415 5.22 33.75 -20.00
CA GLY A 415 4.25 33.29 -20.98
C GLY A 415 4.10 34.25 -22.18
N GLU A 416 3.58 33.74 -23.29
CA GLU A 416 3.32 34.49 -24.52
C GLU A 416 2.28 35.60 -24.33
N ASN A 417 1.40 35.44 -23.34
CA ASN A 417 0.43 36.45 -22.90
C ASN A 417 1.03 37.52 -21.98
N GLY A 418 2.33 37.44 -21.67
CA GLY A 418 3.06 38.37 -20.80
C GLY A 418 2.93 38.10 -19.30
N ARG A 419 2.26 37.00 -18.91
CA ARG A 419 2.10 36.57 -17.52
C ARG A 419 3.22 35.62 -17.10
N ASN A 420 3.80 35.83 -15.93
CA ASN A 420 4.83 34.99 -15.34
C ASN A 420 4.24 33.72 -14.73
N GLY A 421 4.93 32.60 -14.87
CA GLY A 421 4.68 31.38 -14.11
C GLY A 421 6.00 30.72 -13.72
N TYR A 422 5.93 29.70 -12.90
CA TYR A 422 7.10 29.00 -12.38
C TYR A 422 6.99 27.50 -12.61
N ARG A 423 8.15 26.85 -12.71
CA ARG A 423 8.26 25.39 -12.71
C ARG A 423 9.18 24.94 -11.59
N ILE A 424 8.72 23.98 -10.80
CA ILE A 424 9.55 23.22 -9.86
C ILE A 424 9.52 21.74 -10.21
N THR A 425 10.66 21.10 -10.02
CA THR A 425 10.78 19.65 -9.96
C THR A 425 11.26 19.31 -8.56
N ASN A 426 10.44 18.59 -7.78
CA ASN A 426 10.88 17.97 -6.55
C ASN A 426 11.93 16.90 -6.87
N GLY A 427 12.89 16.71 -5.97
CA GLY A 427 13.77 15.53 -6.05
C GLY A 427 13.01 14.27 -5.67
N THR A 428 13.75 13.19 -5.38
CA THR A 428 13.13 11.97 -4.88
C THR A 428 12.87 12.08 -3.38
N THR A 429 11.63 11.98 -2.94
CA THR A 429 11.30 11.92 -1.51
C THR A 429 11.82 10.64 -0.88
N GLY A 430 11.85 9.53 -1.64
CA GLY A 430 12.41 8.26 -1.17
C GLY A 430 13.94 8.16 -1.21
N GLY A 431 14.67 9.14 -1.76
CA GLY A 431 16.12 9.00 -1.97
C GLY A 431 16.49 7.86 -2.92
N ALA A 432 15.63 7.60 -3.91
CA ALA A 432 15.71 6.50 -4.85
C ALA A 432 16.83 6.71 -5.89
N ALA A 433 17.72 5.74 -6.03
CA ALA A 433 18.72 5.70 -7.13
C ALA A 433 18.26 4.87 -8.34
N TYR A 434 17.27 3.99 -8.13
CA TYR A 434 16.67 3.04 -9.05
C TYR A 434 15.19 2.89 -8.68
N ALA A 435 14.42 2.17 -9.50
CA ALA A 435 12.98 1.97 -9.32
C ALA A 435 12.56 1.46 -7.94
N ILE A 436 13.44 0.80 -7.16
CA ILE A 436 13.11 0.36 -5.79
C ILE A 436 14.04 1.03 -4.78
N ALA A 437 13.46 1.77 -3.83
CA ALA A 437 14.17 2.54 -2.80
C ALA A 437 14.11 1.90 -1.41
N ILE A 438 14.14 0.57 -1.35
CA ILE A 438 14.09 -0.17 -0.08
C ILE A 438 15.52 -0.39 0.48
N GLY A 439 15.74 -0.03 1.74
CA GLY A 439 17.04 -0.18 2.42
C GLY A 439 17.13 0.54 3.77
N SER A 440 18.32 0.51 4.40
CA SER A 440 18.55 1.14 5.71
C SER A 440 18.72 2.65 5.70
N LYS A 441 19.05 3.25 4.55
CA LYS A 441 19.24 4.69 4.37
C LYS A 441 18.89 5.07 2.93
N PRO A 442 18.59 6.35 2.66
CA PRO A 442 18.48 6.86 1.31
C PRO A 442 19.72 6.49 0.47
N ARG A 443 19.52 6.04 -0.77
CA ARG A 443 20.63 5.71 -1.69
C ARG A 443 21.14 6.93 -2.45
N ARG A 444 20.32 7.97 -2.51
CA ARG A 444 20.62 9.33 -2.92
C ARG A 444 20.02 10.28 -1.89
N ASP A 445 20.39 11.55 -2.00
CA ASP A 445 19.78 12.57 -1.17
C ASP A 445 18.27 12.62 -1.46
N ALA A 446 17.49 12.71 -0.38
CA ALA A 446 16.04 12.71 -0.43
C ALA A 446 15.52 14.15 -0.29
N ASP A 447 14.54 14.52 -1.10
CA ASP A 447 14.02 15.89 -1.20
C ASP A 447 12.51 15.96 -0.95
N VAL A 448 12.10 17.01 -0.26
CA VAL A 448 10.71 17.50 -0.25
C VAL A 448 10.72 18.98 -0.59
N THR A 449 9.61 19.46 -1.15
CA THR A 449 9.42 20.88 -1.44
C THR A 449 8.18 21.41 -0.75
N LEU A 450 8.28 22.55 -0.10
CA LEU A 450 7.18 23.29 0.49
C LEU A 450 6.75 24.37 -0.49
N VAL A 451 5.45 24.52 -0.69
CA VAL A 451 4.86 25.61 -1.48
C VAL A 451 3.94 26.41 -0.57
N THR A 452 4.19 27.71 -0.46
CA THR A 452 3.36 28.63 0.32
C THR A 452 2.39 29.33 -0.61
N TYR A 453 1.13 29.39 -0.23
CA TYR A 453 0.06 30.05 -0.96
C TYR A 453 -0.55 31.18 -0.14
N ARG A 454 -0.91 32.28 -0.80
CA ARG A 454 -1.70 33.39 -0.26
C ARG A 454 -2.69 33.84 -1.31
N ASP A 455 -3.92 34.17 -0.91
CA ASP A 455 -4.98 34.66 -1.80
C ASP A 455 -5.19 33.79 -3.07
N GLY A 456 -5.21 32.46 -2.90
CA GLY A 456 -5.43 31.53 -4.01
C GLY A 456 -4.23 31.27 -4.91
N ARG A 457 -3.05 31.86 -4.66
CA ARG A 457 -1.88 31.79 -5.55
C ARG A 457 -0.59 31.41 -4.82
N PRO A 458 0.36 30.73 -5.47
CA PRO A 458 1.63 30.37 -4.85
C PRO A 458 2.53 31.60 -4.74
N VAL A 459 3.00 31.90 -3.54
CA VAL A 459 3.83 33.08 -3.22
C VAL A 459 5.28 32.75 -2.94
N GLY A 460 5.60 31.49 -2.65
CA GLY A 460 6.98 31.07 -2.44
C GLY A 460 7.16 29.57 -2.35
N THR A 461 8.41 29.14 -2.49
CA THR A 461 8.78 27.73 -2.34
C THR A 461 10.03 27.57 -1.51
N GLN A 462 10.17 26.45 -0.81
CA GLN A 462 11.37 26.10 -0.08
C GLN A 462 11.59 24.59 -0.13
N TRP A 463 12.74 24.13 -0.61
CA TRP A 463 13.08 22.72 -0.61
C TRP A 463 13.90 22.35 0.64
N VAL A 464 13.75 21.11 1.09
CA VAL A 464 14.52 20.52 2.18
C VAL A 464 15.08 19.19 1.71
N ARG A 465 16.38 19.00 1.92
CA ARG A 465 17.12 17.80 1.50
C ARG A 465 17.68 17.05 2.69
N LEU A 466 17.31 15.79 2.85
CA LEU A 466 18.02 14.85 3.71
C LEU A 466 19.12 14.16 2.92
N ARG A 467 20.39 14.43 3.27
CA ARG A 467 21.51 13.74 2.61
C ARG A 467 21.64 12.30 3.10
N THR A 468 22.29 11.47 2.30
CA THR A 468 22.57 10.06 2.65
C THR A 468 23.40 9.87 3.94
N ASP A 469 24.07 10.92 4.42
CA ASP A 469 24.80 10.94 5.70
C ASP A 469 23.93 11.34 6.91
N GLY A 470 22.65 11.67 6.70
CA GLY A 470 21.69 12.07 7.73
C GLY A 470 21.62 13.57 7.98
N VAL A 471 22.40 14.39 7.28
CA VAL A 471 22.41 15.84 7.49
C VAL A 471 21.38 16.52 6.60
N PHE A 472 20.57 17.40 7.18
CA PHE A 472 19.68 18.28 6.44
C PHE A 472 20.40 19.43 5.74
N VAL A 473 19.96 19.72 4.52
CA VAL A 473 20.31 20.93 3.77
C VAL A 473 19.01 21.62 3.41
N ILE A 474 18.86 22.86 3.87
CA ILE A 474 17.66 23.66 3.66
C ILE A 474 17.94 24.64 2.52
N GLY A 475 17.06 24.66 1.52
CA GLY A 475 17.06 25.66 0.47
C GLY A 475 16.64 27.04 0.98
N PRO A 476 17.12 28.13 0.35
CA PRO A 476 16.54 29.44 0.65
C PRO A 476 15.07 29.45 0.28
N TYR A 477 14.26 30.20 1.03
CA TYR A 477 12.90 30.53 0.60
C TYR A 477 12.98 31.39 -0.67
N ALA A 478 12.31 30.94 -1.72
CA ALA A 478 12.27 31.60 -3.02
C ALA A 478 10.87 32.18 -3.23
N GLU A 479 10.74 33.50 -3.11
CA GLU A 479 9.52 34.23 -3.47
C GLU A 479 9.20 34.07 -4.96
N LEU A 480 7.92 33.84 -5.27
CA LEU A 480 7.42 33.76 -6.63
C LEU A 480 6.83 35.12 -7.02
N GLY A 481 7.55 35.84 -7.88
CA GLY A 481 7.14 37.13 -8.43
C GLY A 481 6.10 36.97 -9.53
N LEU A 482 4.88 36.61 -9.15
CA LEU A 482 3.74 36.57 -10.05
C LEU A 482 3.22 37.97 -10.36
N ASP A 483 2.61 38.13 -11.53
CA ASP A 483 1.95 39.37 -11.95
C ASP A 483 0.80 39.71 -11.00
N GLU A 484 0.54 41.00 -10.76
CA GLU A 484 -0.65 41.42 -10.01
C GLU A 484 -1.91 40.93 -10.74
N PRO A 485 -2.94 40.48 -10.01
CA PRO A 485 -4.21 40.10 -10.63
C PRO A 485 -4.76 41.27 -11.45
N ASP A 486 -5.28 41.00 -12.64
CA ASP A 486 -5.96 42.00 -13.44
C ASP A 486 -7.10 42.60 -12.58
N GLU A 487 -6.99 43.88 -12.21
CA GLU A 487 -8.09 44.58 -11.54
C GLU A 487 -9.29 44.64 -12.50
N GLU A 488 -10.38 43.92 -12.19
CA GLU A 488 -11.65 43.94 -12.93
C GLU A 488 -12.31 45.33 -13.00
#